data_AF-A0A3A9XA25-F1
#
_entry.id   AF-A0A3A9XA25-F1
#
_cell.length_a   1.000
_cell.length_b   1.000
_cell.length_c   1.000
_cell.angle_alpha   90.00
_cell.angle_beta   90.00
_cell.angle_gamma   90.00
#
_symmetry.space_group_name_H-M   'P 1'
#
loop_
_entity.id
_entity.type
_entity.pdbx_description
1 polymer ?
#
loop_
_entity_poly.entity_id
_entity_poly.type
_entity_poly.pdbx_seq_one_letter_code
_entity_poly.pdbx_strand_id
1 'polypeptide(L)'
;MEEQFNDIKKLVKEAGVENPSVDFLQNVMRNVSVENTSSNKPLVYQPLISRKAWVVIGLIVIGILISLPFLSDGTWALRKFDFPLFSLRDFKNPFSDFRLHATTTYGIIFLAILFTVQITVIKRRIDKIYSI
;
A
#
# COMPACT_ATOMS: atom_id res chain seq x y z
N MET A 1 48.38 20.44 27.00
CA MET A 1 47.13 19.73 26.61
C MET A 1 46.68 18.73 27.68
N GLU A 2 47.57 18.22 28.54
CA GLU A 2 47.24 17.28 29.63
C GLU A 2 46.47 17.90 30.82
N GLU A 3 46.67 19.19 31.12
CA GLU A 3 45.99 19.83 32.27
C GLU A 3 44.46 19.94 32.11
N GLN A 4 43.96 20.17 30.88
CA GLN A 4 42.53 20.31 30.61
C GLN A 4 41.72 19.03 30.90
N PHE A 5 42.33 17.85 30.75
CA PHE A 5 41.68 16.58 31.05
C PHE A 5 41.59 16.30 32.56
N ASN A 6 42.51 16.87 33.34
CA ASN A 6 42.54 16.68 34.78
C ASN A 6 41.38 17.44 35.46
N ASP A 7 41.05 18.64 34.96
CA ASP A 7 39.91 19.42 35.42
C ASP A 7 38.59 18.72 35.13
N ILE A 8 38.41 18.17 33.92
CA ILE A 8 37.20 17.42 33.56
C ILE A 8 37.01 16.19 34.45
N LYS A 9 38.10 15.45 34.72
CA LYS A 9 38.06 14.28 35.61
C LYS A 9 37.71 14.66 37.04
N LYS A 10 38.16 15.82 37.52
CA LYS A 10 37.85 16.34 38.85
C LYS A 10 36.39 16.81 38.94
N LEU A 11 35.89 17.50 37.93
CA LEU A 11 34.49 17.94 37.83
C LEU A 11 33.51 16.76 37.79
N VAL A 12 33.81 15.72 37.00
CA VAL A 12 32.98 14.50 36.95
C VAL A 12 33.02 13.73 38.27
N LYS A 13 34.14 13.77 38.99
CA LYS A 13 34.28 13.13 40.30
C LYS A 13 33.58 13.93 41.41
N GLU A 14 33.57 15.26 41.32
CA GLU A 14 32.87 16.17 42.23
C GLU A 14 31.36 16.18 42.01
N ALA A 15 30.89 15.97 40.77
CA ALA A 15 29.47 15.85 40.45
C ALA A 15 28.80 14.63 41.10
N GLY A 16 29.58 13.61 41.46
CA GLY A 16 29.06 12.37 42.04
C GLY A 16 28.20 11.58 41.04
N VAL A 17 28.02 10.29 41.30
CA VAL A 17 26.98 9.52 40.62
C VAL A 17 25.70 9.82 41.37
N GLU A 18 24.80 10.61 40.77
CA GLU A 18 23.46 10.79 41.33
C GLU A 18 22.80 9.42 41.43
N ASN A 19 22.70 8.91 42.65
CA ASN A 19 22.09 7.61 42.88
C ASN A 19 20.58 7.82 42.71
N PRO A 20 19.95 7.24 41.68
CA PRO A 20 18.54 7.46 41.44
C PRO A 20 17.74 7.00 42.67
N SER A 21 16.58 7.61 42.89
CA SER A 21 15.66 7.18 43.95
C SER A 21 15.41 5.67 43.83
N VAL A 22 15.22 4.99 44.97
CA VAL A 22 15.01 3.54 45.03
C VAL A 22 13.89 3.07 44.08
N ASP A 23 12.88 3.92 43.87
CA ASP A 23 11.71 3.63 43.03
C ASP A 23 11.84 4.09 41.57
N PHE A 24 12.98 4.66 41.17
CA PHE A 24 13.19 5.20 39.82
C PHE A 24 12.99 4.14 38.74
N LEU A 25 13.66 3.00 38.92
CA LEU A 25 13.57 1.88 37.97
C LEU A 25 12.14 1.34 37.90
N GLN A 26 11.46 1.23 39.05
CA GLN A 26 10.07 0.79 39.12
C GLN A 26 9.14 1.75 38.38
N ASN A 27 9.32 3.06 38.53
CA ASN A 27 8.51 4.06 37.82
C ASN A 27 8.77 4.07 36.31
N VAL A 28 10.03 3.96 35.88
CA VAL A 28 10.39 3.87 34.45
C VAL A 28 9.80 2.59 33.83
N MET A 29 10.01 1.43 34.46
CA MET A 29 9.48 0.16 33.97
C MET A 29 7.95 0.12 33.96
N ARG A 30 7.29 0.76 34.93
CA ARG A 30 5.82 0.89 34.95
C ARG A 30 5.33 1.70 33.76
N ASN A 31 5.95 2.84 33.45
CA ASN A 31 5.57 3.67 32.31
C ASN A 31 5.80 2.96 30.97
N VAL A 32 6.95 2.29 30.82
CA VAL A 32 7.29 1.50 29.64
C VAL A 32 6.31 0.32 29.47
N SER A 33 5.92 -0.36 30.55
CA SER A 33 4.99 -1.48 30.49
C SER A 33 3.57 -1.04 30.09
N VAL A 34 3.11 0.11 30.56
CA VAL A 34 1.81 0.69 30.18
C VAL A 34 1.79 1.08 28.70
N GLU A 35 2.86 1.67 28.19
CA GLU A 35 3.00 2.05 26.78
C GLU A 35 3.09 0.81 25.87
N ASN A 36 3.86 -0.21 26.28
CA ASN A 36 3.93 -1.49 25.57
C ASN A 36 2.59 -2.23 25.56
N THR A 37 1.81 -2.16 26.65
CA THR A 37 0.48 -2.78 26.73
C THR A 37 -0.56 -2.02 25.89
N SER A 38 -0.44 -0.69 25.79
CA SER A 38 -1.28 0.15 24.93
C SER A 38 -1.00 -0.05 23.43
N SER A 39 0.25 -0.42 23.10
CA SER A 39 0.65 -0.86 21.76
C SER A 39 0.22 -2.31 21.45
N ASN A 40 -0.07 -3.10 22.48
CA ASN A 40 -0.56 -4.48 22.37
C ASN A 40 -2.08 -4.56 22.14
N LYS A 41 -2.66 -3.59 21.40
CA LYS A 41 -3.98 -3.81 20.80
C LYS A 41 -3.86 -5.08 19.96
N PRO A 42 -4.68 -6.11 20.19
CA PRO A 42 -4.57 -7.36 19.44
C PRO A 42 -4.59 -6.99 17.96
N LEU A 43 -3.56 -7.40 17.22
CA LEU A 43 -3.51 -7.25 15.77
C LEU A 43 -4.75 -7.93 15.21
N VAL A 44 -5.83 -7.15 15.03
CA VAL A 44 -7.07 -7.64 14.47
C VAL A 44 -6.73 -7.98 13.03
N TYR A 45 -6.59 -9.28 12.77
CA TYR A 45 -6.38 -9.82 11.44
C TYR A 45 -7.62 -9.53 10.60
N GLN A 46 -7.66 -8.33 10.04
CA GLN A 46 -8.71 -7.94 9.12
C GLN A 46 -8.38 -8.58 7.75
N PRO A 47 -9.28 -9.40 7.19
CA PRO A 47 -9.00 -10.16 5.98
C PRO A 47 -8.63 -9.20 4.85
N LEU A 48 -7.61 -9.59 4.08
CA LEU A 48 -6.97 -8.68 3.13
C LEU A 48 -7.95 -8.12 2.09
N ILE A 49 -8.93 -8.93 1.72
CA ILE A 49 -10.00 -8.57 0.81
C ILE A 49 -11.29 -8.92 1.55
N SER A 50 -12.21 -7.96 1.66
CA SER A 50 -13.53 -8.20 2.26
C SER A 50 -14.20 -9.39 1.56
N ARG A 51 -14.97 -10.20 2.29
CA ARG A 51 -15.71 -11.34 1.71
C ARG A 51 -16.56 -10.92 0.51
N LYS A 52 -17.09 -9.70 0.52
CA LYS A 52 -17.85 -9.12 -0.59
C LYS A 52 -16.99 -8.90 -1.84
N ALA A 53 -15.75 -8.45 -1.69
CA ALA A 53 -14.85 -8.20 -2.80
C ALA A 53 -14.37 -9.52 -3.45
N TRP A 54 -14.26 -10.61 -2.69
CA TRP A 54 -14.03 -11.95 -3.25
C TRP A 54 -15.17 -12.43 -4.15
N VAL A 55 -16.42 -12.15 -3.77
CA VAL A 55 -17.59 -12.48 -4.61
C VAL A 55 -17.57 -11.68 -5.92
N VAL A 56 -17.25 -10.38 -5.86
CA VAL A 56 -17.14 -9.53 -7.05
C VAL A 56 -16.03 -10.02 -7.99
N ILE A 57 -14.86 -10.36 -7.45
CA ILE A 57 -13.74 -10.91 -8.23
C ILE A 57 -14.15 -12.23 -8.89
N GLY A 58 -14.77 -13.14 -8.15
CA GLY A 58 -15.27 -14.40 -8.68
C GLY A 58 -16.28 -14.19 -9.81
N LEU A 59 -17.21 -13.25 -9.64
CA LEU A 59 -18.21 -12.91 -10.65
C LEU A 59 -17.56 -12.40 -11.95
N ILE A 60 -16.55 -11.52 -11.84
CA ILE A 60 -15.82 -10.99 -13.00
C ILE A 60 -15.08 -12.10 -13.73
N VAL A 61 -14.37 -12.96 -12.99
CA VAL A 61 -13.62 -14.08 -13.57
C VAL A 61 -14.54 -15.06 -14.29
N ILE A 62 -15.66 -15.42 -13.66
CA ILE A 62 -16.68 -16.27 -14.27
C ILE A 62 -17.29 -15.60 -15.51
N GLY A 63 -17.58 -14.30 -15.45
CA GLY A 63 -18.09 -13.54 -16.58
C GLY A 63 -17.13 -13.57 -17.78
N ILE A 64 -15.83 -13.43 -17.53
CA ILE A 64 -14.79 -13.54 -18.56
C ILE A 64 -14.76 -14.95 -19.12
N LEU A 65 -14.68 -15.98 -18.27
CA LEU A 65 -14.66 -17.39 -18.67
C LEU A 65 -15.86 -17.79 -19.54
N ILE A 66 -17.06 -17.33 -19.17
CA ILE A 66 -18.27 -17.57 -19.95
C ILE A 66 -18.23 -16.78 -21.26
N SER A 67 -17.66 -15.58 -21.29
CA SER A 67 -17.58 -14.76 -22.50
C SER A 67 -16.56 -15.25 -23.53
N LEU A 68 -15.51 -15.96 -23.10
CA LEU A 68 -14.45 -16.49 -23.97
C LEU A 68 -14.95 -17.34 -25.16
N PRO A 69 -15.84 -18.34 -24.99
CA PRO A 69 -16.36 -19.12 -26.11
C PRO A 69 -17.27 -18.31 -27.05
N PHE A 70 -17.96 -17.28 -26.55
CA PHE A 70 -18.74 -16.39 -27.40
C PHE A 70 -17.87 -15.36 -28.14
N LEU A 71 -16.59 -15.21 -27.77
CA LEU A 71 -15.63 -14.33 -28.42
C LEU A 71 -14.94 -14.98 -29.64
N SER A 72 -15.36 -16.19 -30.06
CA SER A 72 -14.77 -16.94 -31.19
C SER A 72 -14.87 -16.21 -32.53
N ASP A 73 -15.84 -15.30 -32.66
CA ASP A 73 -15.89 -14.32 -33.75
C ASP A 73 -15.46 -12.96 -33.20
N GLY A 74 -14.14 -12.81 -33.03
CA GLY A 74 -13.53 -11.63 -32.45
C GLY A 74 -14.04 -10.36 -33.16
N THR A 75 -14.90 -9.60 -32.48
CA THR A 75 -15.21 -8.15 -32.68
C THR A 75 -16.59 -7.74 -32.18
N TRP A 76 -17.55 -8.65 -31.96
CA TRP A 76 -18.94 -8.23 -31.67
C TRP A 76 -19.15 -7.65 -30.26
N ALA A 77 -18.47 -8.19 -29.24
CA ALA A 77 -18.61 -7.72 -27.86
C ALA A 77 -17.93 -6.35 -27.62
N LEU A 78 -16.78 -6.11 -28.27
CA LEU A 78 -16.09 -4.82 -28.20
C LEU A 78 -16.79 -3.72 -29.02
N ARG A 79 -17.53 -4.08 -30.08
CA ARG A 79 -18.34 -3.13 -30.87
C ARG A 79 -19.61 -2.65 -30.17
N LYS A 80 -20.12 -3.36 -29.16
CA LYS A 80 -21.34 -2.98 -28.43
C LYS A 80 -21.06 -2.23 -27.12
N PHE A 81 -19.82 -2.20 -26.65
CA PHE A 81 -19.38 -1.27 -25.61
C PHE A 81 -19.16 0.13 -26.20
N ASP A 82 -20.20 0.70 -26.78
CA ASP A 82 -20.24 2.16 -26.98
C ASP A 82 -20.43 2.77 -25.60
N PHE A 83 -19.38 3.39 -25.06
CA PHE A 83 -19.47 4.21 -23.85
C PHE A 83 -20.02 5.59 -24.26
N PRO A 84 -21.31 5.89 -24.05
CA PRO A 84 -21.90 7.16 -24.51
C PRO A 84 -21.36 8.38 -23.76
N LEU A 85 -20.54 8.18 -22.71
CA LEU A 85 -19.88 9.25 -21.95
C LEU A 85 -18.65 9.85 -22.66
N PHE A 86 -18.18 9.24 -23.76
CA PHE A 86 -16.98 9.67 -24.47
C PHE A 86 -17.28 10.25 -25.87
N SER A 87 -18.40 10.96 -26.03
CA SER A 87 -18.72 11.64 -27.29
C SER A 87 -17.90 12.92 -27.48
N LEU A 88 -16.58 12.78 -27.61
CA LEU A 88 -15.72 13.86 -28.10
C LEU A 88 -15.84 13.91 -29.63
N ARG A 89 -16.95 14.48 -30.12
CA ARG A 89 -17.26 14.59 -31.56
C ARG A 89 -16.22 15.37 -32.37
N ASP A 90 -15.34 16.14 -31.73
CA ASP A 90 -14.29 16.93 -32.38
C ASP A 90 -12.86 16.48 -32.06
N PHE A 91 -12.66 15.33 -31.39
CA PHE A 91 -11.29 14.83 -31.17
C PHE A 91 -10.77 14.15 -32.44
N LYS A 92 -10.11 14.93 -33.30
CA LYS A 92 -9.35 14.42 -34.44
C LYS A 92 -8.23 13.53 -33.90
N ASN A 93 -8.49 12.23 -33.78
CA ASN A 93 -7.57 11.25 -33.22
C ASN A 93 -6.23 11.29 -33.98
N PRO A 94 -5.15 11.84 -33.41
CA PRO A 94 -3.87 11.95 -34.11
C PRO A 94 -3.20 10.59 -34.32
N PHE A 95 -3.72 9.53 -33.70
CA PHE A 95 -3.25 8.16 -33.81
C PHE A 95 -4.15 7.29 -34.71
N SER A 96 -5.03 7.88 -35.53
CA SER A 96 -5.95 7.12 -36.40
C SER A 96 -5.24 6.25 -37.43
N ASP A 97 -4.02 6.63 -37.82
CA ASP A 97 -3.19 5.86 -38.76
C ASP A 97 -2.32 4.80 -38.05
N PHE A 98 -2.32 4.79 -36.72
CA PHE A 98 -1.47 3.92 -35.93
C PHE A 98 -2.14 2.57 -35.68
N ARG A 99 -1.75 1.56 -36.45
CA ARG A 99 -2.25 0.18 -36.31
C ARG A 99 -1.39 -0.60 -35.32
N LEU A 100 -1.87 -0.73 -34.08
CA LEU A 100 -1.24 -1.59 -33.08
C LEU A 100 -1.39 -3.07 -33.43
N HIS A 101 -0.31 -3.83 -33.24
CA HIS A 101 -0.37 -5.29 -33.34
C HIS A 101 -1.20 -5.86 -32.18
N ALA A 102 -1.87 -7.00 -32.41
CA ALA A 102 -2.76 -7.59 -31.40
C ALA A 102 -2.03 -7.90 -30.09
N THR A 103 -0.80 -8.43 -30.17
CA THR A 103 0.04 -8.73 -28.99
C THR A 103 0.38 -7.47 -28.19
N THR A 104 0.70 -6.36 -28.85
CA THR A 104 0.96 -5.07 -28.19
C THR A 104 -0.28 -4.55 -27.47
N THR A 105 -1.46 -4.70 -28.08
CA THR A 105 -2.74 -4.29 -27.47
C THR A 105 -3.03 -5.09 -26.20
N TYR A 106 -2.88 -6.42 -26.25
CA TYR A 106 -3.03 -7.26 -25.06
C TYR A 106 -2.00 -6.93 -23.97
N GLY A 107 -0.75 -6.63 -24.37
CA GLY A 107 0.30 -6.19 -23.46
C GLY A 107 -0.03 -4.89 -22.73
N ILE A 108 -0.58 -3.90 -23.44
CA ILE A 108 -1.01 -2.62 -22.85
C ILE A 108 -2.14 -2.84 -21.83
N ILE A 109 -3.13 -3.67 -22.17
CA ILE A 109 -4.24 -4.00 -21.27
C ILE A 109 -3.73 -4.72 -20.02
N PHE A 110 -2.87 -5.71 -20.19
CA PHE A 110 -2.24 -6.44 -19.07
C PHE A 110 -1.44 -5.51 -18.17
N LEU A 111 -0.65 -4.61 -18.75
CA LEU A 111 0.13 -3.62 -18.02
C LEU A 111 -0.77 -2.66 -17.22
N ALA A 112 -1.87 -2.18 -17.82
CA ALA A 112 -2.83 -1.32 -17.14
C ALA A 112 -3.48 -2.00 -15.92
N ILE A 113 -3.80 -3.30 -16.05
CA ILE A 113 -4.30 -4.11 -14.93
C ILE A 113 -3.23 -4.21 -13.84
N LEU A 114 -1.98 -4.54 -14.19
CA LEU A 114 -0.88 -4.61 -13.23
C LEU A 114 -0.66 -3.30 -12.49
N PHE A 115 -0.68 -2.17 -13.19
CA PHE A 115 -0.58 -0.84 -12.56
C PHE A 115 -1.69 -0.61 -11.54
N THR A 116 -2.92 -0.97 -11.87
CA THR A 116 -4.06 -0.83 -10.95
C THR A 116 -3.88 -1.67 -9.69
N VAL A 117 -3.39 -2.91 -9.83
CA VAL A 117 -3.05 -3.78 -8.69
C VAL A 117 -1.92 -3.18 -7.86
N GLN A 118 -0.84 -2.73 -8.51
CA GLN A 118 0.32 -2.14 -7.83
C GLN A 118 -0.06 -0.91 -7.00
N ILE A 119 -0.85 0.01 -7.56
CA ILE A 119 -1.33 1.20 -6.84
C ILE A 119 -2.14 0.78 -5.60
N THR A 120 -3.01 -0.23 -5.73
CA THR A 120 -3.81 -0.74 -4.61
C THR A 120 -2.94 -1.35 -3.50
N VAL A 121 -1.90 -2.10 -3.88
CA VAL A 121 -0.94 -2.72 -2.94
C VAL A 121 -0.12 -1.65 -2.21
N ILE A 122 0.37 -0.65 -2.93
CA ILE A 122 1.18 0.44 -2.34
C ILE A 122 0.31 1.28 -1.41
N LYS A 123 -0.88 1.70 -1.85
CA LYS A 123 -1.83 2.46 -1.03
C LYS A 123 -2.13 1.73 0.28
N ARG A 124 -2.38 0.42 0.20
CA ARG A 124 -2.61 -0.42 1.38
C ARG A 124 -1.41 -0.46 2.33
N ARG A 125 -0.19 -0.52 1.82
CA ARG A 125 1.02 -0.51 2.68
C ARG A 125 1.18 0.82 3.39
N ILE A 126 0.91 1.93 2.71
CA ILE A 126 0.96 3.27 3.29
C ILE A 126 -0.12 3.42 4.37
N ASP A 127 -1.37 3.06 4.09
CA ASP A 127 -2.47 3.15 5.07
C ASP A 127 -2.18 2.35 6.35
N LYS A 128 -1.54 1.18 6.23
CA LYS A 128 -1.12 0.37 7.40
C LYS A 128 -0.03 1.04 8.25
N ILE A 129 0.86 1.82 7.63
CA ILE A 129 1.98 2.49 8.32
C ILE A 129 1.51 3.78 9.01
N TYR A 130 0.54 4.48 8.43
CA TYR A 130 0.12 5.81 8.87
C TYR A 130 -1.24 5.86 9.59
N SER A 131 -1.92 4.73 9.82
CA SER A 131 -3.12 4.71 10.69
C SER A 131 -2.71 4.73 12.17
N ILE A 132 -2.55 5.94 12.72
CA ILE A 132 -2.51 6.20 14.17
C ILE A 132 -3.94 6.15 14.73
#